data_AF-A0A969TU70-F1
#
_entry.id   AF-A0A969TU70-F1
#
_cell.length_a   1.000
_cell.length_b   1.000
_cell.length_c   1.000
_cell.angle_alpha   90.00
_cell.angle_beta   90.00
_cell.angle_gamma   90.00
#
_symmetry.space_group_name_H-M   'P 1'
#
loop_
_entity.id
_entity.type
_entity.pdbx_description
1 polymer ?
#
loop_
_entity_poly.entity_id
_entity_poly.type
_entity_poly.pdbx_seq_one_letter_code
_entity_poly.pdbx_strand_id
1 'polypeptide(L)'
;LFFWLYPKAFWIPSWKEFLFLAIATVVAFSLRFVSQYTFAMFAFWTERASAIEQFWFLFYIFLSGLIAPLEVFPPLVREIVLWTPFPYFLYFPAALVIGFPVNFLRGILIALGWGILFFFLNRWLWRRGLQQYSGMGA
;
A
#
# COMPACT_ATOMS: atom_id res chain seq x y z
N LEU A 1 31.38 -4.14 12.86
CA LEU A 1 31.22 -3.09 13.89
C LEU A 1 29.79 -3.04 14.46
N PHE A 2 28.75 -2.81 13.64
CA PHE A 2 27.35 -2.69 14.11
C PHE A 2 26.84 -3.89 14.94
N PHE A 3 26.88 -5.11 14.40
CA PHE A 3 26.45 -6.32 15.12
C PHE A 3 27.32 -6.68 16.32
N TRP A 4 28.55 -6.16 16.37
CA TRP A 4 29.42 -6.35 17.53
C TRP A 4 29.03 -5.41 18.68
N LEU A 5 28.63 -4.18 18.37
CA LEU A 5 28.08 -3.21 19.33
C LEU A 5 26.65 -3.55 19.75
N TYR A 6 25.85 -4.14 18.85
CA TYR A 6 24.45 -4.53 19.09
C TYR A 6 24.23 -6.01 18.76
N PRO A 7 24.73 -6.95 19.58
CA PRO A 7 24.57 -8.38 19.35
C PRO A 7 23.10 -8.81 19.34
N LYS A 8 22.23 -8.12 20.09
CA LYS A 8 20.78 -8.35 20.08
C LYS A 8 20.07 -7.92 18.79
N ALA A 9 20.72 -7.11 17.94
CA ALA A 9 20.20 -6.73 16.63
C ALA A 9 20.42 -7.82 15.58
N PHE A 10 21.22 -8.84 15.89
CA PHE A 10 21.38 -10.00 15.02
C PHE A 10 20.13 -10.87 15.10
N TRP A 11 19.27 -10.75 14.09
CA TRP A 11 18.04 -11.50 13.96
C TRP A 11 18.04 -12.27 12.65
N ILE A 12 17.78 -13.58 12.72
CA ILE A 12 17.60 -14.45 11.55
C ILE A 12 16.14 -14.87 11.53
N PRO A 13 15.37 -14.52 10.49
CA PRO A 13 13.99 -14.96 10.37
C PRO A 13 13.91 -16.48 10.28
N SER A 14 12.94 -17.06 10.99
CA SER A 14 12.50 -18.42 10.75
C SER A 14 11.89 -18.55 9.34
N TRP A 15 11.87 -19.76 8.79
CA TRP A 15 11.25 -20.03 7.48
C TRP A 15 9.79 -19.55 7.38
N LYS A 16 9.05 -19.62 8.49
CA LYS A 16 7.66 -19.16 8.57
C LYS A 16 7.57 -17.63 8.46
N GLU A 17 8.42 -16.90 9.19
CA GLU A 17 8.47 -15.44 9.14
C GLU A 17 8.90 -14.95 7.75
N PHE A 18 9.86 -15.63 7.13
CA PHE A 18 10.26 -15.37 5.76
C PHE A 18 9.10 -15.54 4.78
N LEU A 19 8.33 -16.63 4.89
CA LEU A 19 7.16 -16.88 4.04
C LEU A 19 6.08 -15.81 4.23
N PHE A 20 5.77 -15.44 5.48
CA PHE A 20 4.80 -14.39 5.78
C PHE A 20 5.24 -13.03 5.23
N LEU A 21 6.51 -12.69 5.39
CA LEU A 21 7.08 -11.47 4.83
C LEU A 21 7.01 -11.47 3.29
N ALA A 22 7.35 -12.59 2.64
CA ALA A 22 7.28 -12.70 1.19
C ALA A 22 5.85 -12.49 0.68
N ILE A 23 4.86 -13.16 1.29
CA ILE A 23 3.44 -13.00 0.94
C ILE A 23 3.00 -11.55 1.17
N ALA A 24 3.30 -10.97 2.34
CA ALA A 24 2.93 -9.60 2.66
C ALA A 24 3.54 -8.60 1.67
N THR A 25 4.78 -8.82 1.26
CA THR A 25 5.48 -7.96 0.29
C THR A 25 4.86 -8.05 -1.10
N VAL A 26 4.54 -9.26 -1.58
CA VAL A 26 3.86 -9.45 -2.87
C VAL A 26 2.48 -8.80 -2.87
N VAL A 27 1.72 -8.95 -1.78
CA VAL A 27 0.40 -8.33 -1.63
C VAL A 27 0.52 -6.80 -1.56
N ALA A 28 1.45 -6.26 -0.79
CA ALA A 28 1.70 -4.82 -0.69
C ALA A 28 2.11 -4.22 -2.04
N PHE A 29 3.02 -4.90 -2.76
CA PHE A 29 3.42 -4.51 -4.12
C PHE A 29 2.23 -4.52 -5.08
N SER A 30 1.45 -5.60 -5.11
CA SER A 30 0.30 -5.75 -5.99
C SER A 30 -0.76 -4.67 -5.71
N LEU A 31 -1.08 -4.44 -4.43
CA LEU A 31 -2.00 -3.40 -4.00
C LEU A 31 -1.50 -2.02 -4.43
N ARG A 32 -0.22 -1.71 -4.20
CA ARG A 32 0.40 -0.44 -4.61
C ARG A 32 0.32 -0.25 -6.12
N PHE A 33 0.71 -1.27 -6.89
CA PHE A 33 0.67 -1.25 -8.35
C PHE A 33 -0.74 -0.97 -8.88
N VAL A 34 -1.74 -1.74 -8.44
CA VAL A 34 -3.11 -1.57 -8.93
C VAL A 34 -3.68 -0.21 -8.50
N SER A 35 -3.37 0.27 -7.30
CA SER A 35 -3.79 1.61 -6.85
C SER A 35 -3.20 2.72 -7.73
N GLN A 36 -1.87 2.71 -7.97
CA GLN A 36 -1.21 3.70 -8.82
C GLN A 36 -1.71 3.63 -10.26
N TYR A 37 -1.88 2.42 -10.80
CA TYR A 37 -2.42 2.22 -12.13
C TYR A 37 -3.85 2.78 -12.25
N THR A 38 -4.68 2.63 -11.22
CA THR A 38 -6.03 3.24 -11.16
C THR A 38 -5.97 4.75 -11.27
N PHE A 39 -5.07 5.41 -10.51
CA PHE A 39 -4.94 6.86 -10.58
C PHE A 39 -4.33 7.34 -11.91
N ALA A 40 -3.42 6.57 -12.50
CA ALA A 40 -2.85 6.88 -13.81
C ALA A 40 -3.93 6.91 -14.92
N MET A 41 -5.02 6.13 -14.80
CA MET A 41 -6.13 6.15 -15.78
C MET A 41 -6.80 7.50 -15.90
N PHE A 42 -6.72 8.39 -14.90
CA PHE A 42 -7.30 9.72 -15.01
C PHE A 42 -6.67 10.56 -16.14
N ALA A 43 -5.47 10.19 -16.61
CA ALA A 43 -4.83 10.81 -17.77
C ALA A 43 -5.65 10.72 -19.07
N PHE A 44 -6.61 9.79 -19.17
CA PHE A 44 -7.54 9.75 -20.31
C PHE A 44 -8.48 10.95 -20.40
N TRP A 45 -8.75 11.66 -19.29
CA TRP A 45 -9.73 12.75 -19.24
C TRP A 45 -9.17 14.08 -18.76
N THR A 46 -8.05 14.07 -18.03
CA THR A 46 -7.49 15.30 -17.47
C THR A 46 -6.00 15.43 -17.78
N GLU A 47 -5.60 16.62 -18.22
CA GLU A 47 -4.20 17.01 -18.36
C GLU A 47 -3.49 17.10 -17.00
N ARG A 48 -4.24 17.15 -15.89
CA ARG A 48 -3.72 17.27 -14.51
C ARG A 48 -3.78 15.96 -13.74
N ALA A 49 -3.70 14.81 -14.41
CA ALA A 49 -3.70 13.50 -13.75
C ALA A 49 -2.57 13.36 -12.70
N SER A 50 -1.41 13.97 -12.96
CA SER A 50 -0.30 14.03 -12.01
C SER A 50 -0.66 14.74 -10.70
N ALA A 51 -1.51 15.77 -10.74
CA ALA A 51 -1.95 16.47 -9.53
C ALA A 51 -2.86 15.57 -8.66
N ILE A 52 -3.68 14.73 -9.29
CA ILE A 52 -4.52 13.74 -8.59
C ILE A 52 -3.63 12.70 -7.92
N GLU A 53 -2.61 12.19 -8.62
CA GLU A 53 -1.65 11.25 -8.04
C GLU A 53 -0.87 11.87 -6.88
N GLN A 54 -0.42 13.13 -7.01
CA GLN A 54 0.27 13.85 -5.94
C GLN A 54 -0.62 14.03 -4.70
N PHE A 55 -1.91 14.31 -4.89
CA PHE A 55 -2.86 14.40 -3.80
C PHE A 55 -3.04 13.04 -3.08
N TRP A 56 -3.12 11.93 -3.84
CA TRP A 56 -3.12 10.59 -3.26
C TRP A 56 -1.82 10.29 -2.51
N PHE A 57 -0.68 10.70 -3.06
CA PHE A 57 0.63 10.55 -2.46
C PHE A 57 0.74 11.27 -1.10
N LEU A 58 0.05 12.40 -0.92
CA LEU A 58 -0.04 13.08 0.38
C LEU A 58 -0.60 12.15 1.48
N PHE A 59 -1.70 11.45 1.19
CA PHE A 59 -2.24 10.48 2.16
C PHE A 59 -1.30 9.30 2.38
N TYR A 60 -0.62 8.84 1.33
CA TYR A 60 0.39 7.80 1.47
C TYR A 60 1.49 8.22 2.44
N ILE A 61 2.11 9.40 2.29
CA ILE A 61 3.24 9.79 3.16
C ILE A 61 2.83 9.91 4.63
N PHE A 62 1.63 10.41 4.92
CA PHE A 62 1.16 10.61 6.29
C PHE A 62 0.59 9.33 6.90
N LEU A 63 -0.20 8.55 6.17
CA LEU A 63 -0.99 7.44 6.73
C LEU A 63 -0.32 6.06 6.58
N SER A 64 0.75 5.95 5.79
CA SER A 64 1.45 4.66 5.58
C SER A 64 2.47 4.31 6.67
N GLY A 65 2.77 5.24 7.59
CA GLY A 65 3.82 5.09 8.59
C GLY A 65 5.22 5.53 8.13
N LEU A 66 5.31 6.19 6.97
CA LEU A 66 6.58 6.66 6.40
C LEU A 66 7.20 7.82 7.18
N ILE A 67 6.40 8.86 7.48
CA ILE A 67 6.89 10.04 8.22
C ILE A 67 7.01 9.73 9.71
N ALA A 68 5.96 9.14 10.27
CA ALA A 68 5.89 8.78 11.68
C ALA A 68 5.27 7.38 11.81
N PRO A 69 5.84 6.48 12.63
CA PRO A 69 5.27 5.15 12.85
C PRO A 69 3.83 5.24 13.36
N LEU A 70 2.97 4.30 12.96
CA LEU A 70 1.55 4.29 13.37
C LEU A 70 1.39 4.16 14.90
N GLU A 71 2.41 3.68 15.59
CA GLU A 71 2.50 3.55 17.05
C GLU A 71 2.39 4.89 17.76
N VAL A 72 2.81 6.00 17.13
CA VAL A 72 2.75 7.33 17.74
C VAL A 72 1.42 8.04 17.50
N PHE A 73 0.50 7.44 16.72
CA PHE A 73 -0.78 8.07 16.42
C PHE A 73 -1.72 7.95 17.63
N PRO A 74 -2.62 8.93 17.85
CA PRO A 74 -3.70 8.80 18.82
C PRO A 74 -4.50 7.51 18.55
N PRO A 75 -4.95 6.76 19.58
CA PRO A 75 -5.57 5.44 19.40
C PRO A 75 -6.71 5.42 18.37
N LEU A 76 -7.62 6.39 18.43
CA LEU A 76 -8.74 6.51 17.50
C LEU A 76 -8.28 6.71 16.05
N VAL A 77 -7.27 7.57 15.83
CA VAL A 77 -6.75 7.85 14.49
C VAL A 77 -6.07 6.60 13.93
N ARG A 78 -5.27 5.90 14.76
CA ARG A 78 -4.63 4.64 14.37
C ARG A 78 -5.66 3.60 13.95
N GLU A 79 -6.74 3.43 14.70
CA GLU A 79 -7.79 2.47 14.37
C GLU A 79 -8.44 2.76 13.02
N ILE A 80 -8.75 4.03 12.74
CA ILE A 80 -9.32 4.45 11.45
C ILE A 80 -8.32 4.19 10.32
N VAL A 81 -7.05 4.59 10.51
CA VAL A 81 -6.00 4.43 9.50
C VAL A 81 -5.76 2.96 9.16
N LEU A 82 -5.84 2.06 10.13
CA LEU A 82 -5.72 0.61 9.91
C LEU A 82 -6.84 0.02 9.03
N TRP A 83 -7.93 0.73 8.77
CA TRP A 83 -8.95 0.30 7.80
C TRP A 83 -8.71 0.83 6.38
N THR A 84 -7.80 1.79 6.21
CA THR A 84 -7.43 2.37 4.92
C THR A 84 -6.40 1.49 4.19
N PRO A 85 -6.13 1.69 2.89
CA PRO A 85 -5.11 0.89 2.19
C PRO A 85 -3.67 1.32 2.56
N PHE A 86 -3.48 2.51 3.12
CA PHE A 86 -2.17 3.14 3.24
C PHE A 86 -1.16 2.36 4.11
N PRO A 87 -1.53 1.84 5.30
CA PRO A 87 -0.61 1.07 6.12
C PRO A 87 -0.14 -0.21 5.43
N TYR A 88 -0.96 -0.76 4.54
CA TYR A 88 -0.66 -2.01 3.85
C TYR A 88 0.30 -1.84 2.67
N PHE A 89 0.57 -0.60 2.24
CA PHE A 89 1.62 -0.31 1.28
C PHE A 89 3.03 -0.37 1.89
N LEU A 90 3.18 -0.12 3.19
CA LEU A 90 4.49 0.06 3.82
C LEU A 90 4.56 -0.45 5.27
N TYR A 91 3.75 0.10 6.17
CA TYR A 91 3.78 -0.25 7.59
C TYR A 91 3.63 -1.75 7.85
N PHE A 92 2.66 -2.41 7.21
CA PHE A 92 2.37 -3.82 7.47
C PHE A 92 3.55 -4.77 7.20
N PRO A 93 4.20 -4.77 6.01
CA PRO A 93 5.39 -5.58 5.79
C PRO A 93 6.57 -5.16 6.69
N ALA A 94 6.74 -3.87 6.97
CA ALA A 94 7.80 -3.39 7.87
C ALA A 94 7.60 -3.89 9.32
N ALA A 95 6.37 -3.84 9.82
CA ALA A 95 6.00 -4.32 11.14
C ALA A 95 6.25 -5.82 11.30
N LEU A 96 6.06 -6.61 10.24
CA LEU A 96 6.40 -8.04 10.22
C LEU A 96 7.91 -8.28 10.37
N VAL A 97 8.75 -7.47 9.72
CA VAL A 97 10.23 -7.58 9.85
C VAL A 97 10.70 -7.18 11.24
N ILE A 98 10.11 -6.13 11.81
CA ILE A 98 10.49 -5.59 13.13
C ILE A 98 9.97 -6.50 14.27
N GLY A 99 9.01 -7.38 13.99
CA GLY A 99 8.41 -8.26 14.99
C GLY A 99 7.33 -7.58 15.83
N PHE A 100 6.70 -6.54 15.30
CA PHE A 100 5.56 -5.89 15.96
C PHE A 100 4.34 -6.82 15.98
N PRO A 101 3.50 -6.75 17.04
CA PRO A 101 2.31 -7.59 17.16
C PRO A 101 1.25 -7.14 16.16
N VAL A 102 1.31 -7.66 14.94
CA VAL A 102 0.32 -7.42 13.88
C VAL A 102 -0.46 -8.69 13.57
N ASN A 103 -1.77 -8.55 13.36
CA ASN A 103 -2.60 -9.66 12.92
C ASN A 103 -2.40 -9.87 11.41
N PHE A 104 -1.62 -10.89 11.05
CA PHE A 104 -1.29 -11.20 9.66
C PHE A 104 -2.53 -11.41 8.79
N LEU A 105 -3.49 -12.23 9.26
CA LEU A 105 -4.68 -12.58 8.49
C LEU A 105 -5.55 -11.33 8.24
N ARG A 106 -5.79 -10.52 9.27
CA ARG A 106 -6.53 -9.26 9.13
C ARG A 106 -5.85 -8.33 8.13
N GLY A 107 -4.53 -8.19 8.20
CA GLY A 107 -3.79 -7.31 7.31
C GLY A 107 -3.85 -7.75 5.85
N ILE A 108 -3.68 -9.05 5.59
CA ILE A 108 -3.83 -9.61 4.25
C ILE A 108 -5.26 -9.44 3.71
N LEU A 109 -6.29 -9.71 4.53
CA LEU A 109 -7.68 -9.57 4.10
C LEU A 109 -8.04 -8.12 3.74
N ILE A 110 -7.60 -7.14 4.54
CA ILE A 110 -7.85 -5.72 4.25
C ILE A 110 -7.09 -5.30 2.99
N ALA A 111 -5.82 -5.70 2.86
CA ALA A 111 -5.02 -5.39 1.68
C ALA A 111 -5.63 -6.00 0.39
N LEU A 112 -6.08 -7.25 0.44
CA LEU A 112 -6.77 -7.90 -0.68
C LEU A 112 -8.13 -7.23 -0.96
N GLY A 113 -8.90 -6.86 0.06
CA GLY A 113 -10.17 -6.15 -0.10
C GLY A 113 -10.01 -4.83 -0.86
N TRP A 114 -9.01 -4.02 -0.47
CA TRP A 114 -8.67 -2.81 -1.21
C TRP A 114 -8.10 -3.09 -2.60
N GLY A 115 -7.31 -4.16 -2.76
CA GLY A 115 -6.75 -4.55 -4.06
C GLY A 115 -7.85 -4.92 -5.05
N ILE A 116 -8.85 -5.67 -4.60
CA ILE A 116 -10.04 -6.03 -5.38
C ILE A 116 -10.84 -4.76 -5.74
N LEU A 117 -11.04 -3.85 -4.78
CA LEU A 117 -11.73 -2.60 -5.04
C LEU A 117 -11.02 -1.77 -6.12
N PHE A 118 -9.71 -1.55 -5.99
CA PHE A 118 -8.93 -0.83 -6.99
C PHE A 118 -8.92 -1.55 -8.34
N PHE A 119 -8.87 -2.88 -8.36
CA PHE A 119 -8.93 -3.64 -9.61
C PHE A 119 -10.25 -3.42 -10.37
N PHE A 120 -11.39 -3.46 -9.68
CA PHE A 120 -12.68 -3.19 -10.30
C PHE A 120 -12.81 -1.74 -10.76
N LEU A 121 -12.37 -0.78 -9.95
CA LEU A 121 -12.33 0.64 -10.32
C LEU A 121 -11.44 0.85 -11.56
N ASN A 122 -10.25 0.25 -11.58
CA ASN A 122 -9.34 0.29 -12.71
C ASN A 122 -9.99 -0.26 -13.98
N ARG A 123 -10.61 -1.45 -13.91
CA ARG A 123 -11.24 -2.06 -15.09
C ARG A 123 -12.40 -1.22 -15.62
N TRP A 124 -13.16 -0.60 -14.72
CA TRP A 124 -14.23 0.33 -15.08
C TRP A 124 -13.70 1.59 -15.75
N LEU A 125 -12.69 2.24 -15.15
CA LEU A 125 -12.01 3.40 -15.73
C LEU A 125 -11.42 3.06 -17.09
N TRP A 126 -10.67 1.98 -17.23
CA TRP A 126 -10.08 1.57 -18.50
C TRP A 126 -11.12 1.48 -19.64
N ARG A 127 -12.27 0.84 -19.40
CA ARG A 127 -13.34 0.73 -20.40
C ARG A 127 -13.88 2.09 -20.82
N ARG A 128 -14.04 3.00 -19.87
CA ARG A 128 -14.48 4.38 -20.12
C ARG A 128 -13.39 5.17 -20.88
N GLY A 129 -12.12 4.99 -20.52
CA GLY A 129 -10.98 5.72 -21.09
C GLY A 129 -10.77 5.37 -22.56
N LEU A 130 -10.93 4.09 -22.91
CA LEU A 130 -10.87 3.64 -24.30
C LEU A 130 -11.90 4.32 -25.20
N GLN A 131 -13.13 4.52 -24.72
CA GLN A 131 -14.18 5.20 -25.48
C GLN A 131 -13.83 6.68 -25.77
N GLN A 132 -13.22 7.34 -24.79
CA GLN A 132 -12.77 8.73 -24.91
C GLN A 132 -11.61 8.85 -25.92
N TYR A 133 -10.64 7.94 -25.87
CA TYR A 133 -9.48 7.95 -26.77
C TYR A 133 -9.88 7.60 -28.22
N SER A 134 -10.81 6.65 -28.41
CA SER A 134 -11.28 6.28 -29.76
C SER A 134 -12.02 7.39 -30.50
N GLY A 135 -12.59 8.38 -29.78
CA GLY A 135 -13.27 9.53 -30.40
C GLY A 135 -12.33 10.60 -30.98
N MET A 136 -11.04 10.54 -30.67
CA MET A 136 -10.02 11.51 -31.14
C MET A 136 -9.08 10.90 -32.21
N GLY A 137 -9.37 9.68 -32.68
CA GLY A 137 -8.53 8.92 -33.62
C GLY A 137 -9.27 8.26 -34.79
N ALA A 138 -10.50 8.68 -35.08
CA ALA A 138 -11.27 8.30 -36.26
C ALA A 138 -11.77 9.54 -37.01
#